data_AF-A0A3B8HEU4-F1
#
_entry.id   AF-A0A3B8HEU4-F1
#
_cell.length_a   1.000
_cell.length_b   1.000
_cell.length_c   1.000
_cell.angle_alpha   90.00
_cell.angle_beta   90.00
_cell.angle_gamma   90.00
#
_symmetry.space_group_name_H-M   'P 1'
#
loop_
_entity.id
_entity.type
_entity.pdbx_description
1 polymer ?
#
loop_
_entity_poly.entity_id
_entity_poly.type
_entity_poly.pdbx_seq_one_letter_code
_entity_poly.pdbx_strand_id
1 'polypeptide(L)'
;MSQPLFGRTTGVADAAQYAQIYKLDYIDLHFAGHEDKLSQAMNALDAMGVRYSPNFEGAPVGWAPSAQLKADISHRPGFLGFMLDELDHMQINAHWPVIDYYGYDDAHYLVETEGLDLFTARQAVLEVLQKRNADLTVGSVRAAGEFLFPVMQHTTARAGINVAPKILKETCGPAMLAVAMGAARQYGVEFWIDVDYWWHNETLGHSLERFESALKLAYWSGADKIYVEGGGPYSKGHPLAGQIENAYKEFISSYAPAHPRPYTWRDFRPQIGIIRFDDTCFDVRQGYLGEYPGPLYGHVPAGPANTEWLNIWSLLSHGFIRTDSLSHQWESRRFGSRTLFAPLHN
;
A
#
# COMPACT_ATOMS: atom_id res chain seq x y z
N MET A 1 -4.55 19.05 16.52
CA MET A 1 -4.67 17.92 15.57
C MET A 1 -3.27 17.58 15.07
N SER A 2 -2.89 16.31 15.03
CA SER A 2 -1.54 15.90 14.64
C SER A 2 -1.37 15.98 13.12
N GLN A 3 -0.26 16.55 12.66
CA GLN A 3 0.20 16.40 11.29
C GLN A 3 0.56 14.92 11.02
N PRO A 4 0.51 14.44 9.76
CA PRO A 4 0.90 13.08 9.46
C PRO A 4 2.41 12.89 9.69
N LEU A 5 2.84 11.66 9.89
CA LEU A 5 4.27 11.32 9.78
C LEU A 5 4.64 11.19 8.30
N PHE A 6 5.76 11.77 7.90
CA PHE A 6 6.34 11.62 6.57
C PHE A 6 7.50 10.63 6.59
N GLY A 7 7.47 9.67 5.66
CA GLY A 7 8.51 8.64 5.59
C GLY A 7 8.89 8.22 4.18
N ARG A 8 9.84 7.31 4.10
CA ARG A 8 10.31 6.76 2.82
C ARG A 8 10.63 5.29 2.98
N THR A 9 10.34 4.53 1.94
CA THR A 9 10.82 3.17 1.76
C THR A 9 12.32 3.16 1.42
N THR A 10 13.11 2.37 2.17
CA THR A 10 14.52 2.13 1.86
C THR A 10 15.07 0.89 2.55
N GLY A 11 16.20 0.38 2.06
CA GLY A 11 16.91 -0.71 2.69
C GLY A 11 17.65 -0.30 3.97
N VAL A 12 17.92 -1.29 4.83
CA VAL A 12 18.67 -1.13 6.10
C VAL A 12 20.01 -0.40 5.98
N ALA A 13 20.68 -0.45 4.83
CA ALA A 13 21.99 0.19 4.62
C ALA A 13 21.91 1.72 4.48
N ASP A 14 20.83 2.23 3.88
CA ASP A 14 20.71 3.65 3.51
C ASP A 14 19.74 4.41 4.44
N ALA A 15 19.06 3.72 5.35
CA ALA A 15 17.99 4.25 6.19
C ALA A 15 18.37 5.54 6.95
N ALA A 16 19.47 5.53 7.69
CA ALA A 16 19.92 6.69 8.45
C ALA A 16 20.29 7.87 7.54
N GLN A 17 20.92 7.60 6.39
CA GLN A 17 21.28 8.63 5.42
C GLN A 17 20.03 9.29 4.82
N TYR A 18 19.05 8.50 4.38
CA TYR A 18 17.79 9.03 3.86
C TYR A 18 17.02 9.83 4.90
N ALA A 19 16.89 9.29 6.12
CA ALA A 19 16.24 9.99 7.22
C ALA A 19 16.85 11.39 7.46
N GLN A 20 18.18 11.49 7.43
CA GLN A 20 18.88 12.77 7.61
C GLN A 20 18.68 13.72 6.41
N ILE A 21 18.83 13.23 5.18
CA ILE A 21 18.77 14.06 3.97
C ILE A 21 17.37 14.69 3.78
N TYR A 22 16.32 13.92 4.07
CA TYR A 22 14.93 14.34 3.86
C TYR A 22 14.28 14.89 5.13
N LYS A 23 14.93 14.74 6.30
CA LYS A 23 14.39 15.07 7.62
C LYS A 23 13.07 14.34 7.88
N LEU A 24 13.08 13.03 7.68
CA LEU A 24 11.88 12.19 7.77
C LEU A 24 11.48 11.94 9.22
N ASP A 25 10.18 11.76 9.43
CA ASP A 25 9.63 11.32 10.72
C ASP A 25 9.80 9.81 10.92
N TYR A 26 9.78 9.04 9.82
CA TYR A 26 9.96 7.59 9.87
C TYR A 26 10.53 6.99 8.58
N ILE A 27 10.96 5.73 8.68
CA ILE A 27 11.43 4.91 7.55
C ILE A 27 10.58 3.63 7.46
N ASP A 28 10.09 3.34 6.26
CA ASP A 28 9.65 1.99 5.92
C ASP A 28 10.88 1.18 5.47
N LEU A 29 11.21 0.12 6.22
CA LEU A 29 12.55 -0.41 6.34
C LEU A 29 12.66 -1.83 5.79
N HIS A 30 13.16 -1.94 4.56
CA HIS A 30 13.30 -3.21 3.86
C HIS A 30 14.52 -3.97 4.38
N PHE A 31 14.30 -5.18 4.90
CA PHE A 31 15.35 -5.96 5.57
C PHE A 31 15.53 -7.39 5.04
N ALA A 32 14.67 -7.86 4.13
CA ALA A 32 14.77 -9.17 3.49
C ALA A 32 14.98 -10.35 4.46
N GLY A 33 14.38 -10.29 5.65
CA GLY A 33 14.52 -11.33 6.69
C GLY A 33 15.82 -11.28 7.51
N HIS A 34 16.73 -10.35 7.25
CA HIS A 34 18.00 -10.22 7.99
C HIS A 34 17.84 -9.43 9.31
N GLU A 35 17.48 -10.13 10.41
CA GLU A 35 17.26 -9.51 11.73
C GLU A 35 18.50 -8.79 12.30
N ASP A 36 19.71 -9.26 11.99
CA ASP A 36 20.97 -8.66 12.43
C ASP A 36 21.16 -7.27 11.82
N LYS A 37 20.93 -7.13 10.52
CA LYS A 37 21.00 -5.85 9.81
C LYS A 37 19.86 -4.92 10.21
N LEU A 38 18.67 -5.48 10.42
CA LEU A 38 17.51 -4.74 10.92
C LEU A 38 17.82 -4.08 12.27
N SER A 39 18.38 -4.83 13.22
CA SER A 39 18.73 -4.32 14.55
C SER A 39 19.75 -3.17 14.49
N GLN A 40 20.73 -3.25 13.58
CA GLN A 40 21.71 -2.17 13.37
C GLN A 40 21.06 -0.90 12.84
N ALA A 41 20.18 -1.03 11.84
CA ALA A 41 19.43 0.10 11.28
C ALA A 41 18.50 0.73 12.32
N MET A 42 17.75 -0.08 13.09
CA MET A 42 16.88 0.41 14.17
C MET A 42 17.67 1.21 15.22
N ASN A 43 18.85 0.73 15.64
CA ASN A 43 19.72 1.47 16.57
C ASN A 43 20.12 2.84 16.02
N ALA A 44 20.47 2.92 14.73
CA ALA A 44 20.84 4.17 14.09
C ALA A 44 19.65 5.16 14.02
N LEU A 45 18.46 4.66 13.67
CA LEU A 45 17.24 5.47 13.61
C LEU A 45 16.77 5.93 14.99
N ASP A 46 16.82 5.06 16.00
CA ASP A 46 16.51 5.41 17.39
C ASP A 46 17.44 6.53 17.91
N ALA A 47 18.74 6.47 17.60
CA ALA A 47 19.70 7.52 17.94
C ALA A 47 19.39 8.88 17.29
N MET A 48 18.67 8.87 16.16
CA MET A 48 18.21 10.06 15.44
C MET A 48 16.79 10.50 15.87
N GLY A 49 16.09 9.71 16.69
CA GLY A 49 14.68 9.93 17.03
C GLY A 49 13.72 9.68 15.86
N VAL A 50 14.15 8.93 14.84
CA VAL A 50 13.38 8.60 13.64
C VAL A 50 12.67 7.27 13.86
N ARG A 51 11.38 7.23 13.55
CA ARG A 51 10.55 6.01 13.72
C ARG A 51 10.74 5.04 12.55
N TYR A 52 10.24 3.82 12.66
CA TYR A 52 10.37 2.84 11.58
C TYR A 52 9.31 1.76 11.59
N SER A 53 9.07 1.23 10.40
CA SER A 53 8.23 0.08 10.10
C SER A 53 9.08 -0.97 9.38
N PRO A 54 9.47 -2.09 10.01
CA PRO A 54 10.21 -3.14 9.30
C PRO A 54 9.30 -3.81 8.27
N ASN A 55 9.69 -3.74 7.00
CA ASN A 55 8.92 -4.21 5.85
C ASN A 55 9.48 -5.55 5.34
N PHE A 56 8.57 -6.47 5.03
CA PHE A 56 8.85 -7.85 4.61
C PHE A 56 9.25 -8.01 3.14
N GLU A 57 9.43 -6.95 2.36
CA GLU A 57 9.98 -7.10 1.00
C GLU A 57 11.28 -7.92 1.04
N GLY A 58 11.32 -8.98 0.22
CA GLY A 58 12.44 -9.92 0.11
C GLY A 58 12.61 -10.89 1.29
N ALA A 59 11.75 -10.85 2.31
CA ALA A 59 11.75 -11.85 3.37
C ALA A 59 11.12 -13.16 2.87
N PRO A 60 11.52 -14.33 3.42
CA PRO A 60 10.89 -15.59 3.08
C PRO A 60 9.37 -15.57 3.33
N VAL A 61 8.60 -16.25 2.48
CA VAL A 61 7.15 -16.42 2.68
C VAL A 61 6.90 -17.04 4.07
N GLY A 62 5.93 -16.46 4.80
CA GLY A 62 5.62 -16.90 6.16
C GLY A 62 6.62 -16.45 7.23
N TRP A 63 7.63 -15.62 6.90
CA TRP A 63 8.57 -15.09 7.88
C TRP A 63 7.85 -14.44 9.07
N ALA A 64 8.32 -14.72 10.27
CA ALA A 64 7.81 -14.16 11.52
C ALA A 64 8.99 -13.72 12.40
N PRO A 65 8.85 -12.64 13.18
CA PRO A 65 9.93 -12.12 14.01
C PRO A 65 10.29 -13.12 15.11
N SER A 66 11.59 -13.28 15.35
CA SER A 66 12.07 -14.12 16.46
C SER A 66 11.62 -13.56 17.82
N ALA A 67 11.55 -14.42 18.83
CA ALA A 67 11.24 -13.99 20.20
C ALA A 67 12.25 -12.94 20.71
N GLN A 68 13.52 -13.06 20.28
CA GLN A 68 14.58 -12.10 20.61
C GLN A 68 14.33 -10.75 19.96
N LEU A 69 13.95 -10.72 18.67
CA LEU A 69 13.60 -9.48 17.98
C LEU A 69 12.36 -8.83 18.60
N LYS A 70 11.31 -9.60 18.93
CA LYS A 70 10.13 -9.06 19.61
C LYS A 70 10.47 -8.47 20.98
N ALA A 71 11.35 -9.13 21.75
CA ALA A 71 11.79 -8.62 23.04
C ALA A 71 12.57 -7.30 22.90
N ASP A 72 13.49 -7.22 21.92
CA ASP A 72 14.24 -6.00 21.61
C ASP A 72 13.30 -4.86 21.19
N ILE A 73 12.43 -5.09 20.22
CA ILE A 73 11.45 -4.10 19.72
C ILE A 73 10.51 -3.61 20.82
N SER A 74 10.15 -4.45 21.80
CA SER A 74 9.23 -4.05 22.88
C SER A 74 9.72 -2.88 23.73
N HIS A 75 11.02 -2.58 23.67
CA HIS A 75 11.65 -1.47 24.37
C HIS A 75 11.96 -0.27 23.46
N ARG A 76 11.63 -0.35 22.16
CA ARG A 76 11.94 0.66 21.17
C ARG A 76 10.73 1.58 20.90
N PRO A 77 10.75 2.85 21.33
CA PRO A 77 9.63 3.76 21.10
C PRO A 77 9.47 4.19 19.63
N GLY A 78 10.48 3.92 18.79
CA GLY A 78 10.46 4.21 17.35
C GLY A 78 9.65 3.23 16.51
N PHE A 79 9.27 2.07 17.04
CA PHE A 79 8.59 1.02 16.27
C PHE A 79 7.13 1.37 15.96
N LEU A 80 6.77 1.32 14.67
CA LEU A 80 5.43 1.64 14.16
C LEU A 80 4.57 0.42 13.80
N GLY A 81 5.14 -0.79 13.87
CA GLY A 81 4.52 -2.01 13.38
C GLY A 81 5.37 -2.66 12.29
N PHE A 82 5.18 -3.96 12.06
CA PHE A 82 5.70 -4.62 10.86
C PHE A 82 4.82 -4.30 9.66
N MET A 83 5.42 -4.08 8.49
CA MET A 83 4.70 -3.93 7.22
C MET A 83 4.67 -5.26 6.47
N LEU A 84 3.45 -5.70 6.15
CA LEU A 84 3.21 -6.76 5.17
C LEU A 84 3.18 -6.11 3.78
N ASP A 85 4.29 -6.24 3.07
CA ASP A 85 4.49 -5.68 1.73
C ASP A 85 3.49 -6.24 0.72
N GLU A 86 2.95 -5.37 -0.13
CA GLU A 86 2.10 -5.70 -1.29
C GLU A 86 1.14 -6.89 -1.07
N LEU A 87 0.45 -6.91 0.08
CA LEU A 87 -0.21 -8.08 0.64
C LEU A 87 -1.25 -8.68 -0.32
N ASP A 88 -2.02 -7.83 -0.98
CA ASP A 88 -3.01 -8.25 -1.98
C ASP A 88 -2.37 -8.70 -3.28
N HIS A 89 -1.35 -8.02 -3.78
CA HIS A 89 -0.62 -8.42 -4.97
C HIS A 89 -0.03 -9.82 -4.78
N MET A 90 0.61 -10.08 -3.65
CA MET A 90 1.19 -11.38 -3.30
C MET A 90 0.15 -12.48 -3.11
N GLN A 91 -1.04 -12.16 -2.56
CA GLN A 91 -2.12 -13.13 -2.49
C GLN A 91 -2.77 -13.37 -3.85
N ILE A 92 -3.02 -12.34 -4.65
CA ILE A 92 -3.71 -12.42 -5.93
C ILE A 92 -2.87 -13.16 -6.96
N ASN A 93 -1.58 -12.82 -7.07
CA ASN A 93 -0.76 -13.19 -8.21
C ASN A 93 -0.03 -14.53 -8.05
N ALA A 94 -0.46 -15.38 -7.11
CA ALA A 94 0.17 -16.66 -6.79
C ALA A 94 0.49 -17.53 -8.02
N HIS A 95 -0.24 -17.40 -9.14
CA HIS A 95 0.00 -18.18 -10.36
C HIS A 95 0.43 -17.35 -11.56
N TRP A 96 0.94 -16.13 -11.31
CA TRP A 96 1.29 -15.20 -12.37
C TRP A 96 2.76 -15.37 -12.78
N PRO A 97 3.12 -15.47 -14.08
CA PRO A 97 4.52 -15.59 -14.50
C PRO A 97 5.44 -14.42 -14.09
N VAL A 98 4.86 -13.30 -13.66
CA VAL A 98 5.64 -12.20 -13.06
C VAL A 98 6.10 -12.56 -11.64
N ILE A 99 5.36 -13.37 -10.89
CA ILE A 99 5.79 -13.92 -9.60
C ILE A 99 6.98 -14.87 -9.77
N ASP A 100 7.06 -15.64 -10.86
CA ASP A 100 8.27 -16.40 -11.23
C ASP A 100 9.50 -15.50 -11.41
N TYR A 101 9.32 -14.32 -12.01
CA TYR A 101 10.40 -13.33 -12.16
C TYR A 101 10.96 -12.84 -10.82
N TYR A 102 10.12 -12.83 -9.78
CA TYR A 102 10.51 -12.50 -8.41
C TYR A 102 10.96 -13.71 -7.58
N GLY A 103 10.95 -14.93 -8.15
CA GLY A 103 11.48 -16.15 -7.52
C GLY A 103 10.58 -16.77 -6.45
N TYR A 104 9.27 -16.53 -6.53
CA TYR A 104 8.28 -17.13 -5.64
C TYR A 104 7.79 -18.50 -6.17
N ASP A 105 7.28 -19.34 -5.27
CA ASP A 105 6.97 -20.77 -5.50
C ASP A 105 5.50 -21.02 -5.90
N ASP A 106 4.95 -20.20 -6.80
CA ASP A 106 3.57 -20.28 -7.31
C ASP A 106 2.43 -20.46 -6.26
N ALA A 107 2.72 -20.14 -5.00
CA ALA A 107 1.84 -20.36 -3.87
C ALA A 107 1.23 -19.04 -3.37
N HIS A 108 -0.03 -19.10 -2.95
CA HIS A 108 -0.67 -17.96 -2.30
C HIS A 108 0.08 -17.54 -1.04
N TYR A 109 0.32 -16.23 -0.91
CA TYR A 109 1.13 -15.66 0.17
C TYR A 109 0.58 -15.93 1.58
N LEU A 110 -0.75 -15.94 1.74
CA LEU A 110 -1.41 -16.18 3.01
C LEU A 110 -1.90 -17.62 3.13
N VAL A 111 -2.75 -18.04 2.18
CA VAL A 111 -3.38 -19.35 2.18
C VAL A 111 -3.85 -19.70 0.78
N GLU A 112 -3.75 -20.98 0.45
CA GLU A 112 -4.31 -21.55 -0.77
C GLU A 112 -5.83 -21.37 -0.78
N THR A 113 -6.35 -20.78 -1.86
CA THR A 113 -7.80 -20.53 -2.01
C THR A 113 -8.42 -21.27 -3.18
N GLU A 114 -7.63 -22.02 -3.94
CA GLU A 114 -8.09 -22.73 -5.11
C GLU A 114 -9.10 -23.83 -4.76
N GLY A 115 -10.19 -23.86 -5.53
CA GLY A 115 -11.30 -24.79 -5.32
C GLY A 115 -12.23 -24.44 -4.15
N LEU A 116 -11.98 -23.36 -3.40
CA LEU A 116 -12.90 -22.86 -2.38
C LEU A 116 -13.97 -21.94 -3.00
N ASP A 117 -15.15 -21.85 -2.38
CA ASP A 117 -16.09 -20.79 -2.69
C ASP A 117 -15.63 -19.45 -2.09
N LEU A 118 -16.14 -18.32 -2.61
CA LEU A 118 -15.73 -16.97 -2.22
C LEU A 118 -15.81 -16.73 -0.70
N PHE A 119 -16.84 -17.23 -0.03
CA PHE A 119 -17.02 -16.98 1.40
C PHE A 119 -16.04 -17.80 2.23
N THR A 120 -15.85 -19.07 1.88
CA THR A 120 -14.88 -19.96 2.52
C THR A 120 -13.45 -19.45 2.31
N ALA A 121 -13.09 -19.04 1.10
CA ALA A 121 -11.78 -18.47 0.78
C ALA A 121 -11.50 -17.18 1.57
N ARG A 122 -12.45 -16.24 1.60
CA ARG A 122 -12.31 -15.02 2.39
C ARG A 122 -12.16 -15.30 3.89
N GLN A 123 -12.90 -16.28 4.40
CA GLN A 123 -12.81 -16.67 5.81
C GLN A 123 -11.44 -17.29 6.13
N ALA A 124 -10.90 -18.15 5.26
CA ALA A 124 -9.56 -18.70 5.42
C ALA A 124 -8.48 -17.60 5.42
N VAL A 125 -8.57 -16.65 4.48
CA VAL A 125 -7.66 -15.49 4.42
C VAL A 125 -7.77 -14.63 5.69
N LEU A 126 -8.99 -14.39 6.19
CA LEU A 126 -9.21 -13.66 7.45
C LEU A 126 -8.54 -14.34 8.65
N GLU A 127 -8.67 -15.66 8.77
CA GLU A 127 -8.08 -16.44 9.87
C GLU A 127 -6.55 -16.38 9.85
N VAL A 128 -5.94 -16.50 8.67
CA VAL A 128 -4.49 -16.35 8.54
C VAL A 128 -4.06 -14.92 8.87
N LEU A 129 -4.78 -13.89 8.40
CA LEU A 129 -4.47 -12.50 8.74
C LEU A 129 -4.59 -12.22 10.24
N GLN A 130 -5.57 -12.78 10.92
CA GLN A 130 -5.70 -12.67 12.38
C GLN A 130 -4.50 -13.29 13.09
N LYS A 131 -4.06 -14.47 12.66
CA LYS A 131 -2.86 -15.11 13.17
C LYS A 131 -1.62 -14.26 12.91
N ARG A 132 -1.43 -13.78 11.67
CA ARG A 132 -0.32 -12.89 11.30
C ARG A 132 -0.31 -11.64 12.16
N ASN A 133 -1.46 -10.99 12.37
CA ASN A 133 -1.53 -9.82 13.23
C ASN A 133 -1.08 -10.13 14.67
N ALA A 134 -1.50 -11.26 15.24
CA ALA A 134 -1.06 -11.68 16.57
C ALA A 134 0.46 -11.95 16.63
N ASP A 135 1.00 -12.62 15.62
CA ASP A 135 2.44 -12.93 15.53
C ASP A 135 3.29 -11.65 15.39
N LEU A 136 2.78 -10.66 14.66
CA LEU A 136 3.47 -9.40 14.37
C LEU A 136 3.22 -8.29 15.38
N THR A 137 2.18 -8.39 16.20
CA THR A 137 1.89 -7.40 17.24
C THR A 137 2.98 -7.46 18.33
N VAL A 138 3.51 -6.28 18.67
CA VAL A 138 4.45 -6.08 19.79
C VAL A 138 3.87 -5.02 20.72
N GLY A 139 3.54 -5.42 21.95
CA GLY A 139 2.82 -4.55 22.88
C GLY A 139 1.44 -4.16 22.33
N SER A 140 1.18 -2.86 22.20
CA SER A 140 -0.04 -2.32 21.58
C SER A 140 0.13 -1.94 20.11
N VAL A 141 1.32 -2.13 19.54
CA VAL A 141 1.65 -1.72 18.16
C VAL A 141 1.30 -2.86 17.22
N ARG A 142 0.36 -2.59 16.31
CA ARG A 142 -0.21 -3.55 15.34
C ARG A 142 0.58 -3.50 14.04
N ALA A 143 0.51 -4.57 13.25
CA ALA A 143 1.05 -4.58 11.90
C ALA A 143 0.28 -3.64 10.96
N ALA A 144 0.90 -3.30 9.83
CA ALA A 144 0.28 -2.66 8.68
C ALA A 144 0.38 -3.59 7.46
N GLY A 145 -0.51 -3.41 6.49
CA GLY A 145 -0.45 -4.10 5.20
C GLY A 145 -0.52 -3.11 4.05
N GLU A 146 0.32 -3.32 3.05
CA GLU A 146 0.32 -2.57 1.80
C GLU A 146 -0.59 -3.19 0.76
N PHE A 147 -1.16 -2.33 -0.10
CA PHE A 147 -2.12 -2.76 -1.11
C PHE A 147 -1.85 -2.09 -2.46
N LEU A 148 -1.89 -2.85 -3.55
CA LEU A 148 -1.78 -2.35 -4.93
C LEU A 148 -3.14 -2.22 -5.61
N PHE A 149 -4.13 -2.98 -5.14
CA PHE A 149 -5.46 -3.12 -5.70
C PHE A 149 -6.54 -2.74 -4.67
N PRO A 150 -7.74 -2.34 -5.12
CA PRO A 150 -8.82 -1.86 -4.25
C PRO A 150 -9.60 -3.03 -3.64
N VAL A 151 -8.87 -4.00 -3.08
CA VAL A 151 -9.35 -5.29 -2.58
C VAL A 151 -8.55 -5.73 -1.36
N MET A 152 -9.08 -6.68 -0.61
CA MET A 152 -8.59 -7.27 0.64
C MET A 152 -8.42 -6.31 1.84
N GLN A 153 -8.52 -5.00 1.64
CA GLN A 153 -8.34 -3.99 2.68
C GLN A 153 -9.37 -4.13 3.82
N HIS A 154 -10.64 -4.40 3.53
CA HIS A 154 -11.65 -4.63 4.57
C HIS A 154 -11.41 -5.94 5.32
N THR A 155 -10.96 -7.01 4.65
CA THR A 155 -10.63 -8.28 5.29
C THR A 155 -9.41 -8.12 6.22
N THR A 156 -8.40 -7.37 5.77
CA THR A 156 -7.18 -7.07 6.55
C THR A 156 -7.45 -6.16 7.74
N ALA A 157 -8.21 -5.07 7.54
CA ALA A 157 -8.63 -4.20 8.63
C ALA A 157 -9.49 -4.94 9.67
N ARG A 158 -10.35 -5.87 9.24
CA ARG A 158 -11.12 -6.74 10.13
C ARG A 158 -10.24 -7.67 10.97
N ALA A 159 -9.08 -8.08 10.45
CA ALA A 159 -8.07 -8.82 11.21
C ALA A 159 -7.31 -7.95 12.24
N GLY A 160 -7.58 -6.64 12.25
CA GLY A 160 -6.95 -5.66 13.14
C GLY A 160 -5.60 -5.14 12.63
N ILE A 161 -5.30 -5.30 11.35
CA ILE A 161 -4.08 -4.79 10.71
C ILE A 161 -4.38 -3.41 10.12
N ASN A 162 -3.44 -2.46 10.28
CA ASN A 162 -3.54 -1.13 9.68
C ASN A 162 -3.48 -1.22 8.14
N VAL A 163 -4.10 -0.27 7.43
CA VAL A 163 -4.16 -0.30 5.97
C VAL A 163 -3.30 0.80 5.33
N ALA A 164 -2.50 0.43 4.33
CA ALA A 164 -1.60 1.32 3.59
C ALA A 164 -1.78 1.14 2.07
N PRO A 165 -2.80 1.73 1.43
CA PRO A 165 -2.90 1.71 -0.02
C PRO A 165 -1.75 2.44 -0.72
N LYS A 166 -1.26 1.85 -1.83
CA LYS A 166 -0.45 2.55 -2.83
C LYS A 166 -1.36 3.31 -3.80
N ILE A 167 -1.22 4.64 -3.90
CA ILE A 167 -2.18 5.48 -4.66
C ILE A 167 -1.64 6.07 -5.96
N LEU A 168 -0.35 5.87 -6.26
CA LEU A 168 0.31 6.25 -7.50
C LEU A 168 0.77 5.02 -8.29
N LYS A 169 0.09 3.88 -8.10
CA LYS A 169 0.54 2.57 -8.60
C LYS A 169 -0.47 1.95 -9.58
N GLU A 170 -0.84 0.70 -9.37
CA GLU A 170 -1.64 -0.10 -10.31
C GLU A 170 -3.15 0.23 -10.33
N THR A 171 -3.62 1.15 -9.48
CA THR A 171 -5.04 1.42 -9.27
C THR A 171 -5.33 2.92 -9.30
N CYS A 172 -6.55 3.28 -9.73
CA CYS A 172 -7.06 4.64 -9.63
C CYS A 172 -7.08 5.12 -8.15
N GLY A 173 -6.20 6.06 -7.82
CA GLY A 173 -5.97 6.54 -6.45
C GLY A 173 -7.23 6.84 -5.62
N PRO A 174 -8.23 7.59 -6.11
CA PRO A 174 -9.45 7.86 -5.33
C PRO A 174 -10.28 6.62 -4.99
N ALA A 175 -10.40 5.68 -5.92
CA ALA A 175 -11.14 4.44 -5.65
C ALA A 175 -10.40 3.61 -4.60
N MET A 176 -9.07 3.54 -4.72
CA MET A 176 -8.19 2.91 -3.73
C MET A 176 -8.36 3.55 -2.34
N LEU A 177 -8.31 4.87 -2.27
CA LEU A 177 -8.49 5.64 -1.02
C LEU A 177 -9.88 5.42 -0.40
N ALA A 178 -10.93 5.40 -1.21
CA ALA A 178 -12.28 5.21 -0.69
C ALA A 178 -12.47 3.83 -0.05
N VAL A 179 -11.90 2.78 -0.64
CA VAL A 179 -11.89 1.43 -0.05
C VAL A 179 -11.09 1.42 1.25
N ALA A 180 -9.88 2.02 1.25
CA ALA A 180 -9.00 2.03 2.42
C ALA A 180 -9.58 2.81 3.60
N MET A 181 -10.10 4.02 3.33
CA MET A 181 -10.75 4.86 4.34
C MET A 181 -12.03 4.20 4.86
N GLY A 182 -12.80 3.53 4.00
CA GLY A 182 -13.95 2.73 4.40
C GLY A 182 -13.58 1.62 5.37
N ALA A 183 -12.54 0.84 5.04
CA ALA A 183 -12.00 -0.22 5.89
C ALA A 183 -11.48 0.32 7.23
N ALA A 184 -10.62 1.34 7.19
CA ALA A 184 -10.05 1.97 8.38
C ALA A 184 -11.13 2.50 9.32
N ARG A 185 -12.16 3.16 8.76
CA ARG A 185 -13.30 3.69 9.52
C ARG A 185 -14.17 2.59 10.12
N GLN A 186 -14.48 1.55 9.35
CA GLN A 186 -15.37 0.48 9.80
C GLN A 186 -14.75 -0.33 10.95
N TYR A 187 -13.44 -0.57 10.92
CA TYR A 187 -12.77 -1.46 11.87
C TYR A 187 -11.87 -0.75 12.90
N GLY A 188 -11.75 0.58 12.82
CA GLY A 188 -11.00 1.37 13.80
C GLY A 188 -9.50 1.09 13.78
N VAL A 189 -8.93 0.85 12.61
CA VAL A 189 -7.47 0.72 12.39
C VAL A 189 -6.88 2.05 11.93
N GLU A 190 -5.55 2.17 11.87
CA GLU A 190 -4.89 3.35 11.29
C GLU A 190 -4.97 3.36 9.76
N PHE A 191 -4.84 4.55 9.19
CA PHE A 191 -4.88 4.77 7.75
C PHE A 191 -3.58 5.42 7.27
N TRP A 192 -2.78 4.66 6.54
CA TRP A 192 -1.50 5.07 5.98
C TRP A 192 -1.65 5.21 4.47
N ILE A 193 -0.70 5.87 3.80
CA ILE A 193 -0.69 5.96 2.33
C ILE A 193 0.74 5.86 1.84
N ASP A 194 0.94 5.00 0.84
CA ASP A 194 2.15 4.96 0.03
C ASP A 194 1.93 5.71 -1.30
N VAL A 195 2.86 6.60 -1.62
CA VAL A 195 2.99 7.28 -2.90
C VAL A 195 4.15 6.65 -3.67
N ASP A 196 3.90 5.46 -4.18
CA ASP A 196 4.83 4.69 -4.99
C ASP A 196 4.89 5.20 -6.43
N TYR A 197 6.07 5.67 -6.86
CA TYR A 197 6.30 6.15 -8.22
C TYR A 197 7.19 5.20 -9.06
N TRP A 198 7.53 4.02 -8.53
CA TRP A 198 8.14 2.94 -9.28
C TRP A 198 7.08 2.16 -10.08
N TRP A 199 7.45 1.65 -11.25
CA TRP A 199 6.54 0.83 -12.05
C TRP A 199 7.26 -0.31 -12.78
N HIS A 200 6.60 -1.47 -12.90
CA HIS A 200 7.22 -2.74 -13.31
C HIS A 200 8.09 -2.67 -14.58
N ASN A 201 7.69 -1.89 -15.60
CA ASN A 201 8.47 -1.75 -16.84
C ASN A 201 9.23 -0.42 -16.94
N GLU A 202 9.07 0.50 -16.00
CA GLU A 202 9.68 1.81 -16.02
C GLU A 202 10.21 2.15 -14.62
N THR A 203 11.53 2.26 -14.52
CA THR A 203 12.23 2.72 -13.32
C THR A 203 11.57 3.94 -12.64
N LEU A 204 10.96 4.84 -13.43
CA LEU A 204 10.07 5.90 -12.98
C LEU A 204 8.80 5.87 -13.86
N GLY A 205 7.68 5.41 -13.31
CA GLY A 205 6.44 5.21 -14.07
C GLY A 205 5.56 6.46 -14.22
N HIS A 206 5.92 7.57 -13.55
CA HIS A 206 5.04 8.72 -13.35
C HIS A 206 5.77 10.04 -13.62
N SER A 207 5.03 11.02 -14.13
CA SER A 207 5.53 12.40 -14.28
C SER A 207 5.65 13.09 -12.92
N LEU A 208 6.46 14.15 -12.86
CA LEU A 208 6.57 15.01 -11.68
C LEU A 208 5.20 15.54 -11.21
N GLU A 209 4.40 16.06 -12.14
CA GLU A 209 3.07 16.60 -11.86
C GLU A 209 2.16 15.57 -11.19
N ARG A 210 2.19 14.30 -11.65
CA ARG A 210 1.39 13.23 -11.06
C ARG A 210 1.87 12.87 -9.66
N PHE A 211 3.18 12.84 -9.45
CA PHE A 211 3.76 12.63 -8.12
C PHE A 211 3.36 13.73 -7.13
N GLU A 212 3.48 14.99 -7.52
CA GLU A 212 3.05 16.13 -6.69
C GLU A 212 1.55 16.12 -6.40
N SER A 213 0.74 15.74 -7.39
CA SER A 213 -0.70 15.56 -7.23
C SER A 213 -1.02 14.44 -6.25
N ALA A 214 -0.32 13.31 -6.33
CA ALA A 214 -0.50 12.19 -5.42
C ALA A 214 -0.08 12.52 -3.99
N LEU A 215 1.02 13.25 -3.78
CA LEU A 215 1.41 13.73 -2.45
C LEU A 215 0.34 14.64 -1.82
N LYS A 216 -0.21 15.56 -2.61
CA LYS A 216 -1.30 16.45 -2.16
C LYS A 216 -2.57 15.66 -1.87
N LEU A 217 -2.92 14.68 -2.70
CA LEU A 217 -4.06 13.79 -2.47
C LEU A 217 -3.87 12.98 -1.19
N ALA A 218 -2.69 12.39 -0.98
CA ALA A 218 -2.35 11.66 0.24
C ALA A 218 -2.45 12.55 1.47
N TYR A 219 -1.90 13.76 1.41
CA TYR A 219 -1.98 14.73 2.48
C TYR A 219 -3.43 15.14 2.75
N TRP A 220 -4.18 15.61 1.77
CA TRP A 220 -5.55 16.07 2.01
C TRP A 220 -6.56 14.94 2.25
N SER A 221 -6.20 13.67 2.06
CA SER A 221 -7.05 12.54 2.50
C SER A 221 -7.15 12.42 4.04
N GLY A 222 -6.24 13.06 4.77
CA GLY A 222 -6.21 13.02 6.22
C GLY A 222 -5.47 11.82 6.83
N ALA A 223 -4.67 11.08 6.05
CA ALA A 223 -3.86 9.93 6.51
C ALA A 223 -3.02 10.21 7.76
N ASP A 224 -2.79 9.17 8.57
CA ASP A 224 -1.94 9.20 9.78
C ASP A 224 -0.45 9.20 9.42
N LYS A 225 -0.09 8.48 8.35
CA LYS A 225 1.28 8.36 7.83
C LYS A 225 1.26 8.39 6.31
N ILE A 226 2.24 9.08 5.73
CA ILE A 226 2.44 9.16 4.28
C ILE A 226 3.89 8.84 4.00
N TYR A 227 4.14 7.93 3.09
CA TYR A 227 5.48 7.60 2.65
C TYR A 227 5.57 7.49 1.15
N VAL A 228 6.80 7.52 0.69
CA VAL A 228 7.14 7.51 -0.73
C VAL A 228 8.01 6.29 -0.99
N GLU A 229 7.60 5.50 -1.97
CA GLU A 229 8.34 4.37 -2.50
C GLU A 229 8.79 4.63 -3.95
N GLY A 230 9.94 4.06 -4.30
CA GLY A 230 10.50 4.11 -5.64
C GLY A 230 11.79 4.92 -5.74
N GLY A 231 12.30 5.02 -6.97
CA GLY A 231 13.44 5.86 -7.34
C GLY A 231 14.75 5.66 -6.55
N GLY A 232 14.98 4.47 -6.01
CA GLY A 232 16.23 4.09 -5.35
C GLY A 232 17.40 3.89 -6.34
N PRO A 233 18.24 2.84 -6.18
CA PRO A 233 19.41 2.61 -7.04
C PRO A 233 19.04 2.48 -8.53
N TYR A 234 17.82 2.04 -8.84
CA TYR A 234 17.34 1.83 -10.19
C TYR A 234 17.20 3.13 -10.99
N SER A 235 16.88 4.26 -10.36
CA SER A 235 16.70 5.55 -11.06
C SER A 235 17.93 6.45 -11.06
N LYS A 236 19.09 5.93 -10.65
CA LYS A 236 20.33 6.70 -10.63
C LYS A 236 20.67 7.18 -12.04
N GLY A 237 20.78 8.50 -12.21
CA GLY A 237 21.07 9.13 -13.50
C GLY A 237 19.85 9.37 -14.38
N HIS A 238 18.64 9.00 -13.95
CA HIS A 238 17.42 9.32 -14.69
C HIS A 238 17.08 10.83 -14.54
N PRO A 239 16.85 11.57 -15.64
CA PRO A 239 16.64 13.04 -15.59
C PRO A 239 15.47 13.50 -14.70
N LEU A 240 14.45 12.65 -14.55
CA LEU A 240 13.27 12.93 -13.74
C LEU A 240 13.44 12.57 -12.25
N ALA A 241 14.40 11.70 -11.89
CA ALA A 241 14.55 11.24 -10.51
C ALA A 241 14.82 12.41 -9.57
N GLY A 242 15.82 13.25 -9.90
CA GLY A 242 16.16 14.41 -9.08
C GLY A 242 15.01 15.42 -8.91
N GLN A 243 14.12 15.52 -9.91
CA GLN A 243 12.96 16.40 -9.83
C GLN A 243 11.91 15.88 -8.85
N ILE A 244 11.57 14.58 -8.93
CA ILE A 244 10.66 13.91 -7.99
C ILE A 244 11.21 14.00 -6.56
N GLU A 245 12.49 13.72 -6.39
CA GLU A 245 13.14 13.77 -5.07
C GLU A 245 13.15 15.18 -4.46
N ASN A 246 13.39 16.20 -5.28
CA ASN A 246 13.33 17.59 -4.82
C ASN A 246 11.90 17.99 -4.49
N ALA A 247 10.92 17.61 -5.30
CA ALA A 247 9.51 17.89 -5.01
C ALA A 247 9.05 17.25 -3.69
N TYR A 248 9.51 16.04 -3.35
CA TYR A 248 9.20 15.44 -2.05
C TYR A 248 9.82 16.23 -0.88
N LYS A 249 11.09 16.65 -1.02
CA LYS A 249 11.75 17.50 -0.01
C LYS A 249 11.05 18.83 0.17
N GLU A 250 10.67 19.48 -0.92
CA GLU A 250 9.92 20.75 -0.91
C GLU A 250 8.54 20.56 -0.29
N PHE A 251 7.88 19.42 -0.57
CA PHE A 251 6.59 19.09 0.02
C PHE A 251 6.66 19.03 1.55
N ILE A 252 7.63 18.28 2.10
CA ILE A 252 7.78 18.11 3.56
C ILE A 252 8.26 19.42 4.22
N SER A 253 9.24 20.10 3.61
CA SER A 253 9.90 21.25 4.26
C SER A 253 9.15 22.58 4.09
N SER A 254 8.28 22.69 3.09
CA SER A 254 7.60 23.94 2.75
C SER A 254 6.08 23.76 2.63
N TYR A 255 5.60 22.87 1.76
CA TYR A 255 4.17 22.77 1.48
C TYR A 255 3.36 22.34 2.71
N ALA A 256 3.67 21.19 3.32
CA ALA A 256 2.89 20.69 4.45
C ALA A 256 2.92 21.62 5.67
N PRO A 257 4.06 22.22 6.08
CA PRO A 257 4.10 23.22 7.16
C PRO A 257 3.30 24.49 6.85
N ALA A 258 3.28 24.94 5.60
CA ALA A 258 2.52 26.12 5.18
C ALA A 258 1.01 25.87 5.07
N HIS A 259 0.58 24.60 5.01
CA HIS A 259 -0.82 24.22 4.79
C HIS A 259 -1.33 23.23 5.85
N PRO A 260 -1.28 23.55 7.15
CA PRO A 260 -1.65 22.61 8.20
C PRO A 260 -3.09 22.13 8.06
N ARG A 261 -3.29 20.81 7.97
CA ARG A 261 -4.65 20.22 7.86
C ARG A 261 -5.48 20.47 9.13
N PRO A 262 -6.74 20.92 9.01
CA PRO A 262 -7.65 21.08 10.13
C PRO A 262 -8.51 19.83 10.39
N TYR A 263 -8.17 18.69 9.80
CA TYR A 263 -8.90 17.43 9.93
C TYR A 263 -7.98 16.23 9.74
N THR A 264 -8.52 15.06 10.07
CA THR A 264 -7.93 13.74 9.79
C THR A 264 -8.93 12.90 9.00
N TRP A 265 -8.50 11.73 8.54
CA TRP A 265 -9.40 10.78 7.89
C TRP A 265 -10.57 10.35 8.80
N ARG A 266 -10.45 10.49 10.13
CA ARG A 266 -11.53 10.17 11.08
C ARG A 266 -12.72 11.11 10.95
N ASP A 267 -12.48 12.33 10.49
CA ASP A 267 -13.48 13.35 10.23
C ASP A 267 -14.23 13.12 8.91
N PHE A 268 -13.76 12.19 8.07
CA PHE A 268 -14.39 11.82 6.81
C PHE A 268 -15.83 11.32 7.02
N ARG A 269 -16.79 11.93 6.31
CA ARG A 269 -18.20 11.55 6.32
C ARG A 269 -18.65 11.25 4.89
N PRO A 270 -18.63 9.99 4.45
CA PRO A 270 -19.06 9.66 3.09
C PRO A 270 -20.55 9.99 2.93
N GLN A 271 -20.90 10.64 1.83
CA GLN A 271 -22.30 10.86 1.45
C GLN A 271 -22.92 9.61 0.79
N ILE A 272 -22.08 8.79 0.17
CA ILE A 272 -22.46 7.59 -0.57
C ILE A 272 -21.57 6.44 -0.07
N GLY A 273 -22.18 5.32 0.30
CA GLY A 273 -21.49 4.08 0.63
C GLY A 273 -21.75 3.03 -0.43
N ILE A 274 -20.70 2.36 -0.91
CA ILE A 274 -20.80 1.21 -1.82
C ILE A 274 -20.54 -0.03 -0.99
N ILE A 275 -21.50 -0.95 -0.96
CA ILE A 275 -21.36 -2.24 -0.27
C ILE A 275 -21.21 -3.31 -1.34
N ARG A 276 -20.04 -3.96 -1.38
CA ARG A 276 -19.77 -5.09 -2.26
C ARG A 276 -19.05 -6.19 -1.51
N PHE A 277 -19.17 -7.41 -2.03
CA PHE A 277 -18.21 -8.45 -1.68
C PHE A 277 -16.88 -8.12 -2.36
N ASP A 278 -15.80 -8.42 -1.64
CA ASP A 278 -14.44 -8.18 -2.09
C ASP A 278 -14.04 -9.36 -2.99
N ASP A 279 -14.35 -9.29 -4.27
CA ASP A 279 -14.35 -10.45 -5.18
C ASP A 279 -13.25 -10.40 -6.24
N THR A 280 -12.25 -9.50 -6.11
CA THR A 280 -11.24 -9.21 -7.15
C THR A 280 -11.74 -8.71 -8.49
N CYS A 281 -13.05 -8.53 -8.68
CA CYS A 281 -13.55 -7.97 -9.91
C CYS A 281 -13.33 -6.47 -9.93
N PHE A 282 -12.19 -6.01 -10.41
CA PHE A 282 -11.90 -4.59 -10.65
C PHE A 282 -11.63 -4.28 -12.12
N ASP A 283 -11.85 -5.28 -12.99
CA ASP A 283 -11.73 -5.18 -14.44
C ASP A 283 -12.77 -6.09 -15.14
N VAL A 284 -13.54 -5.55 -16.09
CA VAL A 284 -14.58 -6.33 -16.80
C VAL A 284 -14.03 -7.45 -17.68
N ARG A 285 -12.72 -7.44 -17.97
CA ARG A 285 -12.08 -8.49 -18.78
C ARG A 285 -11.81 -9.76 -17.98
N GLN A 286 -11.99 -9.72 -16.66
CA GLN A 286 -11.99 -10.91 -15.81
C GLN A 286 -13.27 -11.71 -16.09
N GLY A 287 -13.19 -12.70 -16.99
CA GLY A 287 -14.26 -13.66 -17.24
C GLY A 287 -14.45 -14.62 -16.08
N TYR A 288 -13.37 -14.87 -15.33
CA TYR A 288 -13.38 -15.44 -13.99
C TYR A 288 -12.69 -14.47 -13.03
N LEU A 289 -13.22 -14.37 -11.82
CA LEU A 289 -12.54 -13.79 -10.67
C LEU A 289 -11.21 -14.55 -10.54
N GLY A 290 -10.13 -13.89 -10.92
CA GLY A 290 -8.79 -14.49 -10.89
C GLY A 290 -8.09 -14.79 -12.21
N GLU A 291 -8.64 -14.43 -13.36
CA GLU A 291 -7.92 -14.64 -14.64
C GLU A 291 -6.69 -13.74 -14.82
N TYR A 292 -6.68 -12.56 -14.18
CA TYR A 292 -5.55 -11.66 -14.05
C TYR A 292 -5.98 -10.49 -13.12
N PRO A 293 -5.19 -10.10 -12.10
CA PRO A 293 -3.83 -10.55 -11.82
C PRO A 293 -3.74 -11.97 -11.19
N GLY A 294 -4.86 -12.59 -10.82
CA GLY A 294 -4.89 -13.95 -10.29
C GLY A 294 -6.00 -14.11 -9.23
N PRO A 295 -6.33 -15.33 -8.76
CA PRO A 295 -7.49 -15.55 -7.89
C PRO A 295 -7.22 -15.10 -6.44
N LEU A 296 -7.84 -14.01 -5.95
CA LEU A 296 -7.74 -13.69 -4.51
C LEU A 296 -8.44 -14.73 -3.63
N TYR A 297 -9.60 -15.18 -4.08
CA TYR A 297 -10.53 -16.05 -3.37
C TYR A 297 -10.98 -17.23 -4.26
N GLY A 298 -10.03 -17.83 -4.97
CA GLY A 298 -10.25 -18.91 -5.94
C GLY A 298 -10.74 -18.45 -7.32
N HIS A 299 -10.78 -19.37 -8.29
CA HIS A 299 -11.30 -19.13 -9.65
C HIS A 299 -12.82 -19.31 -9.72
N VAL A 300 -13.56 -18.21 -9.62
CA VAL A 300 -15.03 -18.20 -9.69
C VAL A 300 -15.50 -17.44 -10.93
N PRO A 301 -16.45 -17.93 -11.74
CA PRO A 301 -16.94 -17.18 -12.91
C PRO A 301 -17.47 -15.79 -12.51
N ALA A 302 -17.03 -14.75 -13.20
CA ALA A 302 -17.56 -13.41 -13.00
C ALA A 302 -18.93 -13.26 -13.68
N GLY A 303 -19.85 -12.56 -13.01
CA GLY A 303 -21.15 -12.19 -13.54
C GLY A 303 -21.38 -10.69 -13.52
N PRO A 304 -22.52 -10.20 -14.07
CA PRO A 304 -22.84 -8.77 -14.09
C PRO A 304 -22.74 -8.10 -12.70
N ALA A 305 -23.17 -8.80 -11.64
CA ALA A 305 -23.10 -8.30 -10.28
C ALA A 305 -21.67 -7.93 -9.81
N ASN A 306 -20.65 -8.59 -10.35
CA ASN A 306 -19.25 -8.33 -10.00
C ASN A 306 -18.72 -7.06 -10.69
N THR A 307 -19.22 -6.71 -11.88
CA THR A 307 -18.74 -5.57 -12.68
C THR A 307 -19.57 -4.31 -12.48
N GLU A 308 -20.81 -4.40 -11.97
CA GLU A 308 -21.71 -3.24 -11.81
C GLU A 308 -21.11 -2.08 -10.99
N TRP A 309 -20.23 -2.37 -10.03
CA TRP A 309 -19.60 -1.31 -9.24
C TRP A 309 -18.67 -0.40 -10.07
N LEU A 310 -18.16 -0.87 -11.21
CA LEU A 310 -17.39 -0.03 -12.15
C LEU A 310 -18.28 1.05 -12.76
N ASN A 311 -19.56 0.75 -13.02
CA ASN A 311 -20.55 1.75 -13.45
C ASN A 311 -20.80 2.78 -12.35
N ILE A 312 -20.85 2.36 -11.08
CA ILE A 312 -20.99 3.27 -9.93
C ILE A 312 -19.80 4.23 -9.87
N TRP A 313 -18.57 3.73 -10.00
CA TRP A 313 -17.39 4.61 -10.00
C TRP A 313 -17.36 5.57 -11.17
N SER A 314 -17.74 5.12 -12.36
CA SER A 314 -17.87 6.01 -13.51
C SER A 314 -18.89 7.12 -13.24
N LEU A 315 -20.05 6.78 -12.68
CA LEU A 315 -21.06 7.76 -12.29
C LEU A 315 -20.55 8.76 -11.25
N LEU A 316 -19.94 8.28 -10.16
CA LEU A 316 -19.45 9.11 -9.05
C LEU A 316 -18.28 10.01 -9.45
N SER A 317 -17.50 9.60 -10.44
CA SER A 317 -16.37 10.36 -10.97
C SER A 317 -16.73 11.20 -12.20
N HIS A 318 -18.02 11.32 -12.52
CA HIS A 318 -18.52 12.04 -13.70
C HIS A 318 -17.88 11.59 -15.02
N GLY A 319 -17.68 10.28 -15.16
CA GLY A 319 -17.12 9.64 -16.36
C GLY A 319 -15.60 9.61 -16.41
N PHE A 320 -14.90 10.12 -15.38
CA PHE A 320 -13.44 10.05 -15.32
C PHE A 320 -12.94 8.62 -15.14
N ILE A 321 -13.49 7.89 -14.16
CA ILE A 321 -13.28 6.46 -14.03
C ILE A 321 -14.12 5.77 -15.08
N ARG A 322 -13.52 4.80 -15.78
CA ARG A 322 -14.19 4.05 -16.84
C ARG A 322 -15.11 2.99 -16.26
N THR A 323 -16.09 2.57 -17.05
CA THR A 323 -17.00 1.48 -16.70
C THR A 323 -16.38 0.09 -16.86
N ASP A 324 -15.14 0.00 -17.37
CA ASP A 324 -14.48 -1.27 -17.69
C ASP A 324 -13.30 -1.64 -16.78
N SER A 325 -12.70 -0.69 -16.05
CA SER A 325 -11.61 -1.00 -15.11
C SER A 325 -11.36 0.12 -14.10
N LEU A 326 -10.89 -0.30 -12.92
CA LEU A 326 -10.30 0.56 -11.89
C LEU A 326 -8.78 0.42 -11.76
N SER A 327 -8.20 -0.51 -12.52
CA SER A 327 -6.76 -0.76 -12.53
C SER A 327 -6.10 -0.18 -13.79
N HIS A 328 -4.94 0.43 -13.58
CA HIS A 328 -4.06 0.90 -14.64
C HIS A 328 -3.23 -0.25 -15.24
N GLN A 329 -3.19 -1.44 -14.63
CA GLN A 329 -2.39 -2.57 -15.17
C GLN A 329 -2.80 -2.95 -16.59
N TRP A 330 -4.08 -2.88 -16.93
CA TRP A 330 -4.51 -3.14 -18.31
C TRP A 330 -4.19 -2.01 -19.29
N GLU A 331 -4.04 -0.80 -18.76
CA GLU A 331 -3.68 0.36 -19.54
C GLU A 331 -2.16 0.53 -19.67
N SER A 332 -1.36 -0.30 -19.00
CA SER A 332 0.09 -0.40 -19.19
C SER A 332 0.52 -0.59 -20.66
N ARG A 333 -0.38 -1.10 -21.51
CA ARG A 333 -0.19 -1.22 -22.96
C ARG A 333 -0.60 0.02 -23.76
N ARG A 334 -1.17 1.05 -23.13
CA ARG A 334 -1.63 2.30 -23.76
C ARG A 334 -1.06 3.52 -23.02
N PHE A 335 -0.07 4.16 -23.63
CA PHE A 335 0.46 5.45 -23.17
C PHE A 335 -0.67 6.48 -22.97
N GLY A 336 -0.74 7.10 -21.78
CA GLY A 336 -1.57 8.29 -21.52
C GLY A 336 -2.71 8.13 -20.49
N SER A 337 -3.05 6.93 -20.07
CA SER A 337 -4.24 6.66 -19.24
C SER A 337 -4.04 6.75 -17.72
N ARG A 338 -2.79 6.99 -17.28
CA ARG A 338 -2.37 6.99 -15.87
C ARG A 338 -2.79 8.28 -15.13
N THR A 339 -4.02 8.73 -15.27
CA THR A 339 -4.51 9.97 -14.65
C THR A 339 -4.91 9.74 -13.19
N LEU A 340 -4.16 10.32 -12.26
CA LEU A 340 -4.59 10.50 -10.89
C LEU A 340 -5.67 11.59 -10.87
N PHE A 341 -6.81 11.32 -10.25
CA PHE A 341 -7.83 12.35 -10.04
C PHE A 341 -7.37 13.26 -8.90
N ALA A 342 -6.70 14.34 -9.29
CA ALA A 342 -6.75 15.60 -8.58
C ALA A 342 -6.32 16.67 -9.58
N PRO A 343 -7.26 17.47 -10.14
CA PRO A 343 -6.85 18.64 -10.88
C PRO A 343 -6.09 19.55 -9.91
N LEU A 344 -4.80 19.75 -10.16
CA LEU A 344 -3.95 20.71 -9.44
C LEU A 344 -4.35 22.18 -9.73
N HIS A 345 -5.37 22.39 -10.56
CA HIS A 345 -5.74 23.68 -11.15
C HIS A 345 -7.22 24.04 -10.94
N ASN A 346 -7.78 23.76 -9.76
CA ASN A 346 -9.04 24.40 -9.35
C ASN A 346 -8.77 25.46 -8.28
#